data_AF-A0A7J4QMQ7-F1
#
_entry.id   AF-A0A7J4QMQ7-F1
#
_cell.length_a   1.000
_cell.length_b   1.000
_cell.length_c   1.000
_cell.angle_alpha   90.00
_cell.angle_beta   90.00
_cell.angle_gamma   90.00
#
_symmetry.space_group_name_H-M   'P 1'
#
loop_
_entity.id
_entity.type
_entity.pdbx_description
1 polymer ?
#
loop_
_entity_poly.entity_id
_entity_poly.type
_entity_poly.pdbx_seq_one_letter_code
_entity_poly.pdbx_strand_id
1 'polypeptide(L)'
;AVAAAETGALDGVNPFLLGSPVPWMLFLLIFLWTPPHFWALALYRSGEYAKASVPMMNEVRGAKSTLVQSKVYCLMLLLLAGVPVFWPASGLPLLWAITSAGLSLWYAKSVWAIDPEEPFDDNGRMPKAAKSFFRSLYYLGWMFLSLVVISAFPPSWLGVLGPLN
;
A
#
# COMPACT_ATOMS: atom_id res chain seq x y z
N ALA A 1 10.56 34.34 25.73
CA ALA A 1 9.15 34.22 26.12
C ALA A 1 8.51 33.19 25.20
N VAL A 2 8.09 32.08 25.80
CA VAL A 2 7.37 30.97 25.16
C VAL A 2 5.93 31.42 24.89
N ALA A 3 5.43 31.23 23.66
CA ALA A 3 4.02 31.12 23.23
C ALA A 3 3.92 31.59 21.77
N ALA A 4 3.34 30.88 20.80
CA ALA A 4 2.72 29.57 20.77
C ALA A 4 3.01 29.00 19.38
N ALA A 5 3.73 27.89 19.32
CA ALA A 5 3.68 27.04 18.15
C ALA A 5 2.28 26.42 18.15
N GLU A 6 1.35 27.00 17.41
CA GLU A 6 0.16 26.29 16.97
C GLU A 6 0.60 25.21 15.98
N THR A 7 1.22 24.16 16.50
CA THR A 7 1.36 22.86 15.85
C THR A 7 -0.03 22.21 15.85
N GLY A 8 -0.90 22.75 14.99
CA GLY A 8 -2.18 22.17 14.67
C GLY A 8 -1.95 20.84 13.96
N ALA A 9 -2.43 19.77 14.59
CA ALA A 9 -2.20 18.39 14.20
C ALA A 9 -2.64 18.02 12.77
N LEU A 10 -3.26 18.93 12.03
CA LEU A 10 -3.56 18.81 10.61
C LEU A 10 -3.68 20.24 10.04
N ASP A 11 -2.69 20.70 9.25
CA ASP A 11 -2.90 21.74 8.23
C ASP A 11 -3.82 21.22 7.08
N GLY A 12 -4.80 20.37 7.43
CA GLY A 12 -5.77 19.72 6.55
C GLY A 12 -7.00 20.59 6.27
N VAL A 13 -7.00 21.86 6.68
CA VAL A 13 -8.10 22.79 6.43
C VAL A 13 -8.08 23.33 4.99
N ASN A 14 -6.90 23.32 4.34
CA ASN A 14 -6.76 23.73 2.95
C ASN A 14 -6.42 22.53 2.06
N PRO A 15 -7.40 21.94 1.35
CA PRO A 15 -7.19 20.82 0.44
C PRO A 15 -6.26 21.15 -0.74
N PHE A 16 -5.91 22.43 -0.92
CA PHE A 16 -5.02 22.94 -1.97
C PHE A 16 -3.63 23.34 -1.47
N LEU A 17 -3.30 23.13 -0.19
CA LEU A 17 -1.92 23.28 0.29
C LEU A 17 -1.06 22.11 -0.20
N LEU A 18 -0.59 22.22 -1.44
CA LEU A 18 0.30 21.26 -2.11
C LEU A 18 1.65 21.06 -1.39
N GLY A 19 1.96 21.90 -0.39
CA GLY A 19 3.11 21.75 0.49
C GLY A 19 2.94 20.72 1.61
N SER A 20 1.71 20.24 1.87
CA SER A 20 1.47 19.17 2.84
C SER A 20 1.93 17.82 2.26
N PRO A 21 2.67 16.99 3.01
CA PRO A 21 3.14 15.69 2.53
C PRO A 21 2.05 14.60 2.50
N VAL A 22 0.92 14.80 3.19
CA VAL A 22 -0.13 13.78 3.32
C VAL A 22 -0.85 13.48 1.99
N PRO A 23 -1.31 14.46 1.18
CA PRO A 23 -1.96 14.19 -0.10
C PRO A 23 -1.04 13.46 -1.09
N TRP A 24 0.24 13.85 -1.15
CA TRP A 24 1.22 13.21 -2.02
C TRP A 24 1.50 11.76 -1.62
N MET A 25 1.58 11.49 -0.32
CA MET A 25 1.72 10.13 0.19
C MET A 25 0.50 9.27 -0.18
N LEU A 26 -0.72 9.78 -0.02
CA LEU A 26 -1.93 9.03 -0.39
C LEU A 26 -2.01 8.78 -1.91
N PHE A 27 -1.63 9.77 -2.72
CA PHE A 27 -1.51 9.60 -4.16
C PHE A 27 -0.53 8.47 -4.51
N LEU A 28 0.68 8.50 -3.93
CA LEU A 28 1.69 7.47 -4.14
C LEU A 28 1.24 6.10 -3.62
N LEU A 29 0.51 6.04 -2.50
CA LEU A 29 -0.06 4.81 -1.97
C LEU A 29 -0.98 4.14 -3.00
N ILE A 30 -1.96 4.88 -3.52
CA ILE A 30 -2.88 4.36 -4.54
C ILE A 30 -2.10 3.98 -5.80
N PHE A 31 -1.25 4.89 -6.29
CA PHE A 31 -0.48 4.68 -7.51
C PHE A 31 0.43 3.44 -7.44
N LEU A 32 1.10 3.20 -6.32
CA LEU A 32 1.97 2.04 -6.14
C LEU A 32 1.20 0.75 -5.85
N TRP A 33 0.01 0.85 -5.23
CA TRP A 33 -0.85 -0.31 -4.94
C TRP A 33 -1.63 -0.80 -6.17
N THR A 34 -2.00 0.09 -7.09
CA THR A 34 -2.82 -0.26 -8.26
C THR A 34 -2.17 -1.31 -9.18
N PRO A 35 -0.88 -1.19 -9.58
CA PRO A 35 -0.22 -2.20 -10.41
C PRO A 35 -0.19 -3.60 -9.79
N PRO A 36 0.31 -3.83 -8.55
CA PRO A 36 0.36 -5.17 -7.97
C PRO A 36 -1.03 -5.76 -7.70
N HIS A 37 -2.04 -4.93 -7.44
CA HIS A 37 -3.43 -5.37 -7.33
C HIS A 37 -3.98 -5.90 -8.66
N PHE A 38 -3.85 -5.12 -9.74
CA PHE A 38 -4.35 -5.55 -11.07
C PHE A 38 -3.57 -6.74 -11.62
N TRP A 39 -2.26 -6.78 -11.41
CA TRP A 39 -1.44 -7.91 -11.83
C TRP A 39 -1.79 -9.21 -11.11
N ALA A 40 -2.18 -9.16 -9.83
CA ALA A 40 -2.69 -10.33 -9.12
C ALA A 40 -4.00 -10.85 -9.75
N LEU A 41 -4.90 -9.95 -10.18
CA LEU A 41 -6.13 -10.33 -10.90
C LEU A 41 -5.83 -10.91 -12.29
N ALA A 42 -4.87 -10.32 -13.00
CA ALA A 42 -4.41 -10.80 -14.30
C ALA A 42 -3.86 -12.22 -14.22
N LEU A 43 -3.00 -12.49 -13.21
CA LEU A 43 -2.48 -13.83 -12.94
C LEU A 43 -3.58 -14.82 -12.53
N TYR A 44 -4.58 -14.38 -11.78
CA TYR A 44 -5.70 -15.23 -11.38
C TYR A 44 -6.55 -15.69 -12.56
N ARG A 45 -6.89 -14.79 -13.50
CA ARG A 45 -7.76 -15.10 -14.65
C ARG A 45 -7.01 -15.18 -15.98
N SER A 46 -5.72 -15.49 -15.97
CA SER A 46 -4.87 -15.52 -17.18
C SER A 46 -5.50 -16.33 -18.31
N GLY A 47 -6.01 -17.54 -18.04
CA GLY A 47 -6.64 -18.39 -19.05
C GLY A 47 -7.89 -17.79 -19.70
N GLU A 48 -8.63 -16.94 -19.00
CA GLU A 48 -9.81 -16.25 -19.56
C GLU A 48 -9.40 -15.01 -20.36
N TYR A 49 -8.36 -14.31 -19.93
CA TYR A 49 -7.80 -13.17 -20.66
C TYR A 49 -7.09 -13.60 -21.96
N ALA A 50 -6.41 -14.76 -21.94
CA ALA A 50 -5.82 -15.37 -23.12
C ALA A 50 -6.91 -15.74 -24.16
N LYS A 51 -8.01 -16.35 -23.72
CA LYS A 51 -9.17 -16.64 -24.60
C LYS A 51 -9.80 -15.37 -25.17
N ALA A 52 -9.84 -14.29 -24.38
CA ALA A 52 -10.39 -13.00 -24.78
C ALA A 52 -9.41 -12.13 -25.59
N SER A 53 -8.18 -12.61 -25.86
CA SER A 53 -7.13 -11.86 -26.56
C SER A 53 -6.82 -10.49 -25.95
N VAL A 54 -6.94 -10.36 -24.62
CA VAL A 54 -6.65 -9.09 -23.92
C VAL A 54 -5.16 -9.06 -23.56
N PRO A 55 -4.37 -8.12 -24.12
CA PRO A 55 -2.94 -8.04 -23.86
C PRO A 55 -2.69 -7.48 -22.45
N MET A 56 -2.56 -8.36 -21.47
CA MET A 56 -2.15 -8.00 -20.11
C MET A 56 -0.68 -8.35 -19.85
N MET A 57 -0.08 -7.75 -18.82
CA MET A 57 1.36 -7.89 -18.51
C MET A 57 1.81 -9.36 -18.41
N ASN A 58 0.95 -10.21 -17.86
CA ASN A 58 1.15 -11.65 -17.74
C ASN A 58 1.19 -12.36 -19.09
N GLU A 59 0.40 -11.92 -20.08
CA GLU A 59 0.37 -12.50 -21.43
C GLU A 59 1.54 -11.99 -22.29
N VAL A 60 1.96 -10.73 -22.10
CA VAL A 60 3.03 -10.12 -22.91
C VAL A 60 4.44 -10.49 -22.42
N ARG A 61 4.67 -10.50 -21.10
CA ARG A 61 6.00 -10.78 -20.50
C ARG A 61 6.04 -12.04 -19.65
N GLY A 62 4.94 -12.78 -19.55
CA GLY A 62 4.84 -13.98 -18.73
C GLY A 62 4.48 -13.70 -17.26
N ALA A 63 4.00 -14.75 -16.60
CA ALA A 63 3.60 -14.72 -15.20
C ALA A 63 4.77 -14.38 -14.25
N LYS A 64 5.97 -14.92 -14.53
CA LYS A 64 7.18 -14.67 -13.73
C LYS A 64 7.58 -13.18 -13.71
N SER A 65 7.59 -12.52 -14.87
CA SER A 65 7.93 -11.08 -14.96
C SER A 65 6.93 -10.21 -14.20
N THR A 66 5.65 -10.51 -14.37
CA THR A 66 4.55 -9.81 -13.69
C THR A 66 4.68 -9.91 -12.16
N LEU A 67 5.01 -11.10 -11.64
CA LEU A 67 5.25 -11.30 -10.21
C LEU A 67 6.48 -10.56 -9.69
N VAL A 68 7.57 -10.52 -10.44
CA VAL A 68 8.78 -9.76 -10.05
C VAL A 68 8.44 -8.29 -9.93
N GLN A 69 7.72 -7.71 -10.90
CA GLN A 69 7.27 -6.33 -10.81
C GLN A 69 6.36 -6.12 -9.60
N SER A 70 5.35 -6.97 -9.37
CA SER A 70 4.49 -6.87 -8.18
C SER A 70 5.30 -6.80 -6.88
N LYS A 71 6.36 -7.62 -6.76
CA LYS A 71 7.25 -7.61 -5.58
C LYS A 71 8.02 -6.30 -5.43
N VAL A 72 8.51 -5.72 -6.52
CA VAL A 72 9.19 -4.42 -6.53
C VAL A 72 8.24 -3.31 -6.06
N TYR A 73 7.00 -3.29 -6.55
CA TYR A 73 5.99 -2.31 -6.11
C TYR A 73 5.60 -2.50 -4.64
N CYS A 74 5.49 -3.73 -4.15
CA CYS A 74 5.29 -3.99 -2.72
C CYS A 74 6.46 -3.49 -1.85
N LEU A 75 7.70 -3.58 -2.35
CA LEU A 75 8.86 -3.01 -1.65
C LEU A 75 8.78 -1.49 -1.63
N MET A 76 8.37 -0.86 -2.74
CA MET A 76 8.14 0.59 -2.77
C MET A 76 7.03 1.04 -1.82
N LEU A 77 5.95 0.28 -1.67
CA LEU A 77 4.91 0.54 -0.67
C LEU A 77 5.46 0.46 0.76
N LEU A 78 6.38 -0.48 1.03
CA LEU A 78 7.04 -0.57 2.33
C LEU A 78 7.94 0.64 2.59
N LEU A 79 8.66 1.13 1.58
CA LEU A 79 9.43 2.38 1.70
C LEU A 79 8.51 3.58 1.96
N LEU A 80 7.34 3.62 1.32
CA LEU A 80 6.33 4.66 1.55
C LEU A 80 5.78 4.63 2.99
N ALA A 81 5.62 3.45 3.59
CA ALA A 81 5.24 3.33 5.00
C ALA A 81 6.28 3.93 5.97
N GLY A 82 7.54 4.01 5.54
CA GLY A 82 8.64 4.63 6.29
C GLY A 82 8.69 6.16 6.22
N VAL A 83 7.80 6.81 5.46
CA VAL A 83 7.79 8.28 5.29
C VAL A 83 7.88 9.06 6.60
N PRO A 84 7.18 8.71 7.69
CA PRO A 84 7.27 9.46 8.95
C PRO A 84 8.66 9.42 9.60
N VAL A 85 9.49 8.42 9.27
CA VAL A 85 10.88 8.31 9.76
C VAL A 85 11.82 9.16 8.92
N PHE A 86 11.64 9.18 7.60
CA PHE A 86 12.48 9.97 6.68
C PHE A 86 12.08 11.45 6.62
N TRP A 87 10.82 11.75 6.96
CA TRP A 87 10.25 13.10 6.92
C TRP A 87 9.48 13.39 8.23
N PRO A 88 10.19 13.72 9.33
CA PRO A 88 9.57 14.06 10.62
C PRO A 88 8.56 15.22 10.54
N ALA A 89 8.84 16.20 9.67
CA ALA A 89 7.97 17.35 9.39
C ALA A 89 6.64 16.99 8.69
N SER A 90 6.30 15.70 8.57
CA SER A 90 5.07 15.25 7.91
C SER A 90 3.86 15.35 8.81
N GLY A 91 4.07 15.52 10.12
CA GLY A 91 3.00 15.54 11.11
C GLY A 91 2.30 14.18 11.30
N LEU A 92 2.77 13.13 10.61
CA LEU A 92 2.21 11.79 10.72
C LEU A 92 2.75 11.10 11.99
N PRO A 93 1.88 10.51 12.82
CA PRO A 93 2.32 9.80 14.01
C PRO A 93 3.21 8.60 13.68
N LEU A 94 4.21 8.34 14.52
CA LEU A 94 5.06 7.14 14.39
C LEU A 94 4.23 5.85 14.45
N LEU A 95 3.11 5.87 15.20
CA LEU A 95 2.15 4.76 15.23
C LEU A 95 1.64 4.38 13.84
N TRP A 96 1.37 5.37 12.97
CA TRP A 96 0.94 5.10 11.61
C TRP A 96 2.04 4.46 10.77
N ALA A 97 3.30 4.88 10.95
CA ALA A 97 4.44 4.26 10.28
C ALA A 97 4.56 2.76 10.64
N ILE A 98 4.38 2.43 11.93
CA ILE A 98 4.47 1.05 12.41
C ILE A 98 3.33 0.20 11.86
N THR A 99 2.09 0.70 11.92
CA THR A 99 0.91 -0.04 11.41
C THR A 99 0.98 -0.22 9.89
N SER A 100 1.32 0.83 9.15
CA SER A 100 1.45 0.78 7.70
C SER A 100 2.60 -0.12 7.23
N ALA A 101 3.73 -0.11 7.93
CA ALA A 101 4.84 -1.02 7.66
C ALA A 101 4.43 -2.48 7.91
N GLY A 102 3.74 -2.75 9.02
CA GLY A 102 3.21 -4.08 9.34
C GLY A 102 2.22 -4.59 8.29
N LEU A 103 1.27 -3.75 7.88
CA LEU A 103 0.32 -4.05 6.81
C LEU A 103 1.03 -4.30 5.47
N SER A 104 2.03 -3.48 5.15
CA SER A 104 2.78 -3.59 3.89
C SER A 104 3.62 -4.86 3.84
N LEU A 105 4.25 -5.25 4.96
CA LEU A 105 4.95 -6.54 5.10
C LEU A 105 3.98 -7.73 4.99
N TRP A 106 2.80 -7.62 5.58
CA TRP A 106 1.78 -8.67 5.49
C TRP A 106 1.25 -8.85 4.06
N TYR A 107 1.05 -7.75 3.34
CA TYR A 107 0.68 -7.77 1.93
C TYR A 107 1.83 -8.30 1.06
N ALA A 108 3.05 -7.81 1.25
CA ALA A 108 4.27 -8.30 0.59
C ALA A 108 4.40 -9.81 0.75
N LYS A 109 4.32 -10.34 1.97
CA LYS A 109 4.39 -11.80 2.23
C LYS A 109 3.38 -12.58 1.39
N SER A 110 2.21 -12.01 1.08
CA SER A 110 1.22 -12.65 0.20
C SER A 110 1.66 -12.74 -1.25
N VAL A 111 2.30 -11.69 -1.77
CA VAL A 111 2.80 -11.62 -3.14
C VAL A 111 4.04 -12.50 -3.28
N TRP A 112 4.90 -12.53 -2.27
CA TRP A 112 6.06 -13.43 -2.23
C TRP A 112 5.70 -14.90 -2.12
N ALA A 113 4.57 -15.22 -1.51
CA ALA A 113 4.06 -16.59 -1.43
C ALA A 113 3.45 -17.09 -2.76
N ILE A 114 3.24 -16.22 -3.76
CA ILE A 114 2.77 -16.66 -5.08
C ILE A 114 3.91 -17.38 -5.78
N ASP A 115 3.67 -18.64 -6.09
CA ASP A 115 4.60 -19.47 -6.84
C ASP A 115 4.23 -19.43 -8.34
N PRO A 116 5.11 -18.94 -9.22
CA PRO A 116 4.84 -18.91 -10.66
C PRO A 116 4.72 -20.30 -11.30
N GLU A 117 5.19 -21.35 -10.62
CA GLU A 117 5.23 -22.73 -11.12
C GLU A 117 4.14 -23.61 -10.48
N GLU A 118 3.25 -23.02 -9.70
CA GLU A 118 2.11 -23.73 -9.11
C GLU A 118 1.22 -24.31 -10.22
N PRO A 119 0.80 -25.60 -10.12
CA PRO A 119 -0.12 -26.17 -11.08
C PRO A 119 -1.38 -25.32 -11.16
N PHE A 120 -1.75 -24.95 -12.38
CA PHE A 120 -3.02 -24.29 -12.64
C PHE A 120 -4.16 -25.21 -12.21
N ASP A 121 -5.16 -24.66 -11.54
CA ASP A 121 -6.40 -25.36 -11.21
C ASP A 121 -7.12 -25.84 -12.49
N ASP A 122 -8.11 -26.73 -12.38
CA ASP A 122 -8.88 -27.31 -13.51
C ASP A 122 -9.47 -26.25 -14.47
N ASN A 123 -9.56 -24.99 -14.03
CA ASN A 123 -10.01 -23.83 -14.79
C ASN A 123 -8.87 -22.97 -15.39
N GLY A 124 -7.61 -23.40 -15.33
CA GLY A 124 -6.45 -22.62 -15.79
C GLY A 124 -6.12 -21.41 -14.90
N ARG A 125 -6.40 -21.49 -13.58
CA ARG A 125 -6.31 -20.36 -12.63
C ARG A 125 -5.23 -20.58 -11.58
N MET A 126 -4.61 -19.49 -11.12
CA MET A 126 -3.66 -19.50 -10.00
C MET A 126 -4.37 -19.14 -8.67
N PRO A 127 -4.66 -20.10 -7.77
CA PRO A 127 -5.42 -19.83 -6.54
C PRO A 127 -4.65 -18.94 -5.55
N LYS A 128 -3.31 -18.99 -5.53
CA LYS A 128 -2.50 -18.09 -4.69
C LYS A 128 -2.56 -16.63 -5.16
N ALA A 129 -2.67 -16.40 -6.48
CA ALA A 129 -2.84 -15.05 -7.02
C ALA A 129 -4.17 -14.43 -6.58
N ALA A 130 -5.26 -15.22 -6.56
CA ALA A 130 -6.55 -14.78 -6.02
C ALA A 130 -6.45 -14.37 -4.54
N LYS A 131 -5.79 -15.19 -3.72
CA LYS A 131 -5.57 -14.88 -2.29
C LYS A 131 -4.82 -13.56 -2.11
N SER A 132 -3.82 -13.28 -2.95
CA SER A 132 -3.08 -12.01 -2.90
C SER A 132 -3.93 -10.82 -3.35
N PHE A 133 -4.77 -10.99 -4.38
CA PHE A 133 -5.72 -9.98 -4.83
C PHE A 133 -6.72 -9.58 -3.73
N PHE A 134 -7.39 -10.55 -3.10
CA PHE A 134 -8.32 -10.25 -2.01
C PHE A 134 -7.59 -9.62 -0.82
N ARG A 135 -6.37 -10.09 -0.53
CA ARG A 135 -5.56 -9.51 0.53
C ARG A 135 -5.19 -8.06 0.27
N SER A 136 -4.94 -7.68 -0.99
CA SER A 136 -4.62 -6.31 -1.34
C SER A 136 -5.82 -5.37 -1.15
N LEU A 137 -7.06 -5.86 -1.32
CA LEU A 137 -8.28 -5.11 -1.04
C LEU A 137 -8.43 -4.85 0.47
N TYR A 138 -8.21 -5.88 1.29
CA TYR A 138 -8.18 -5.73 2.74
C TYR A 138 -7.05 -4.80 3.20
N TYR A 139 -5.85 -4.92 2.60
CA TYR A 139 -4.71 -4.05 2.89
C TYR A 139 -5.08 -2.57 2.72
N LEU A 140 -5.67 -2.21 1.59
CA LEU A 140 -6.06 -0.82 1.34
C LEU A 140 -7.13 -0.35 2.34
N GLY A 141 -8.15 -1.17 2.60
CA GLY A 141 -9.17 -0.88 3.61
C GLY A 141 -8.58 -0.65 5.00
N TRP A 142 -7.66 -1.50 5.44
CA TRP A 142 -6.97 -1.36 6.72
C TRP A 142 -6.02 -0.16 6.76
N MET A 143 -5.36 0.17 5.65
CA MET A 143 -4.50 1.35 5.54
C MET A 143 -5.31 2.64 5.75
N PHE A 144 -6.44 2.80 5.06
CA PHE A 144 -7.31 3.96 5.26
C PHE A 144 -7.97 3.97 6.65
N LEU A 145 -8.46 2.82 7.11
CA LEU A 145 -9.09 2.74 8.44
C LEU A 145 -8.10 3.08 9.55
N SER A 146 -6.88 2.55 9.49
CA SER A 146 -5.84 2.87 10.47
C SER A 146 -5.47 4.36 10.45
N LEU A 147 -5.37 4.98 9.27
CA LEU A 147 -5.14 6.42 9.15
C LEU A 147 -6.25 7.23 9.82
N VAL A 148 -7.53 6.88 9.57
CA VAL A 148 -8.68 7.57 10.16
C VAL A 148 -8.71 7.39 11.68
N VAL A 149 -8.53 6.16 12.17
CA VAL A 149 -8.52 5.85 13.60
C VAL A 149 -7.38 6.59 14.31
N ILE A 150 -6.17 6.56 13.77
CA ILE A 150 -5.02 7.25 14.35
C ILE A 150 -5.22 8.77 14.34
N SER A 151 -5.79 9.32 13.27
CA SER A 151 -6.09 10.75 13.18
C SER A 151 -7.19 11.20 14.14
N ALA A 152 -8.06 10.28 14.59
CA ALA A 152 -9.10 10.57 15.57
C ALA A 152 -8.55 10.70 17.01
N PHE A 153 -7.35 10.16 17.30
CA PHE A 153 -6.72 10.28 18.60
C PHE A 153 -5.81 11.51 18.67
N PRO A 154 -5.95 12.38 19.68
CA PRO A 154 -5.11 13.56 19.80
C PRO A 154 -3.64 13.16 20.03
N PRO A 155 -2.66 13.85 19.39
CA PRO A 155 -1.23 13.53 19.52
C PRO A 155 -0.71 13.51 20.96
N SER A 156 -1.35 14.26 21.86
CA SER A 156 -1.03 14.29 23.30
C SER A 156 -1.24 12.96 24.01
N TRP A 157 -2.14 12.10 23.51
CA TRP A 157 -2.36 10.75 24.04
C TRP A 157 -1.36 9.72 23.52
N LEU A 158 -0.71 10.01 22.39
CA LEU A 158 0.23 9.08 21.74
C LEU A 158 1.64 9.16 22.35
N GLY A 159 1.99 10.23 23.07
CA GLY A 159 3.28 10.37 23.74
C GLY A 159 4.45 10.13 22.79
N VAL A 160 5.28 9.11 23.07
CA VAL A 160 6.44 8.70 22.25
C VAL A 160 6.04 8.16 20.85
N LEU A 161 4.79 7.77 20.65
CA LEU A 161 4.25 7.28 19.37
C LEU A 161 3.60 8.38 18.52
N GLY A 162 3.64 9.63 18.99
CA GLY A 162 3.17 10.81 18.26
C GLY A 162 4.08 11.19 17.09
N PRO A 163 3.82 12.33 16.44
CA PRO A 163 4.71 12.89 15.41
C PRO A 163 6.11 13.15 15.99
N LEU A 164 7.15 12.86 15.20
CA LEU A 164 8.52 13.24 15.55
C LEU A 164 8.65 14.75 15.38
N ASN A 165 8.75 15.48 16.50
CA ASN A 165 9.02 16.92 16.53
C ASN A 165 10.48 17.22 16.18
#